data_AF-A0A8T7K364-F1
#
_entry.id   AF-A0A8T7K364-F1
#
_cell.length_a   1.000
_cell.length_b   1.000
_cell.length_c   1.000
_cell.angle_alpha   90.00
_cell.angle_beta   90.00
_cell.angle_gamma   90.00
#
_symmetry.space_group_name_H-M   'P 1'
#
loop_
_entity.id
_entity.type
_entity.pdbx_description
1 polymer ?
#
loop_
_entity_poly.entity_id
_entity_poly.type
_entity_poly.pdbx_seq_one_letter_code
_entity_poly.pdbx_strand_id
1 'polypeptide(L)'
;MAGPAFWADPNQARELTNEATTIRRRLETLTELDRKISDAEVLLELGEAAGEIERELTAAEQRFNQFELENLLNEPHDDANAIFS
;
A
#
# COMPACT_ATOMS: atom_id res chain seq x y z
N MET A 1 11.61 17.99 2.63
CA MET A 1 11.55 18.90 1.45
C MET A 1 11.45 20.33 1.97
N ALA A 2 12.56 21.08 2.05
CA ALA A 2 12.53 22.45 2.63
C ALA A 2 13.65 23.38 2.12
N GLY A 3 14.43 22.97 1.12
CA GLY A 3 15.53 23.79 0.59
C GLY A 3 15.05 24.73 -0.53
N PRO A 4 15.52 25.99 -0.59
CA PRO A 4 15.14 26.93 -1.65
C PRO A 4 15.54 26.48 -3.07
N ALA A 5 16.57 25.63 -3.20
CA ALA A 5 16.96 25.03 -4.47
C ALA A 5 15.98 23.95 -4.98
N PHE A 6 15.17 23.35 -4.09
CA PHE A 6 14.21 22.31 -4.46
C PHE A 6 13.09 22.86 -5.35
N TRP A 7 12.70 24.13 -5.17
CA TRP A 7 11.67 24.80 -5.96
C TRP A 7 12.21 25.54 -7.18
N ALA A 8 13.52 25.50 -7.42
CA ALA A 8 14.15 26.17 -8.55
C ALA A 8 13.76 25.53 -9.90
N ASP A 9 13.44 24.23 -9.89
CA ASP A 9 12.87 23.49 -11.02
C ASP A 9 11.50 22.91 -10.64
N PRO A 10 10.39 23.54 -11.10
CA PRO A 10 9.04 23.07 -10.81
C PRO A 10 8.70 21.67 -11.34
N ASN A 11 9.34 21.25 -12.45
CA ASN A 11 9.10 19.93 -13.03
C ASN A 11 9.77 18.85 -12.19
N GLN A 12 11.05 19.06 -11.84
CA GLN A 12 11.81 18.15 -10.99
C GLN A 12 11.19 18.05 -9.59
N ALA A 13 10.73 19.16 -9.02
CA ALA A 13 10.04 19.18 -7.74
C ALA A 13 8.75 18.37 -7.77
N ARG A 14 7.97 18.47 -8.86
CA ARG A 14 6.72 17.72 -9.04
C ARG A 14 6.98 16.22 -9.16
N GLU A 15 7.97 15.82 -9.96
CA GLU A 15 8.35 14.42 -10.14
C GLU A 15 8.78 13.77 -8.81
N LEU A 16 9.71 14.40 -8.08
CA LEU A 16 10.16 13.88 -6.78
C LEU A 16 9.03 13.87 -5.74
N THR A 17 8.14 14.86 -5.76
CA THR A 17 6.98 14.89 -4.86
C THR A 17 6.01 13.75 -5.17
N ASN A 18 5.77 13.48 -6.45
CA ASN A 18 4.91 12.37 -6.89
C ASN A 18 5.53 11.03 -6.48
N GLU A 19 6.82 10.82 -6.73
CA GLU A 19 7.53 9.60 -6.34
C GLU A 19 7.50 9.38 -4.83
N ALA A 20 7.82 10.43 -4.05
CA ALA A 20 7.76 10.37 -2.60
C ALA A 20 6.35 10.08 -2.07
N THR A 21 5.33 10.62 -2.73
CA THR A 21 3.92 10.35 -2.39
C THR A 21 3.56 8.89 -2.67
N THR A 22 3.99 8.34 -3.81
CA THR A 22 3.79 6.93 -4.14
C THR A 22 4.45 6.01 -3.12
N ILE A 23 5.72 6.25 -2.79
CA ILE A 23 6.44 5.46 -1.78
C ILE A 23 5.75 5.57 -0.41
N ARG A 24 5.33 6.78 -0.03
CA ARG A 24 4.65 7.01 1.24
C ARG A 24 3.31 6.27 1.32
N ARG A 25 2.50 6.27 0.27
CA ARG A 25 1.24 5.51 0.22
C ARG A 25 1.46 4.02 0.39
N ARG A 26 2.56 3.48 -0.17
CA ARG A 26 2.91 2.06 -0.01
C ARG A 26 3.28 1.74 1.44
N LEU A 27 4.08 2.59 2.08
CA LEU A 27 4.42 2.45 3.50
C LEU A 27 3.20 2.58 4.42
N GLU A 28 2.30 3.52 4.13
CA GLU A 28 1.05 3.70 4.87
C GLU A 28 0.18 2.44 4.77
N THR A 29 0.01 1.88 3.57
CA THR A 29 -0.75 0.63 3.36
C THR A 29 -0.17 -0.55 4.15
N LEU A 30 1.16 -0.73 4.14
CA LEU A 30 1.81 -1.78 4.94
C LEU A 30 1.61 -1.58 6.44
N THR A 31 1.73 -0.35 6.92
CA THR A 31 1.57 -0.02 8.34
C THR A 31 0.13 -0.26 8.80
N GLU A 32 -0.86 0.02 7.94
CA GLU A 32 -2.27 -0.25 8.22
C GLU A 32 -2.57 -1.75 8.30
N LEU A 33 -2.01 -2.55 7.39
CA LEU A 33 -2.16 -4.01 7.41
C LEU A 33 -1.53 -4.62 8.65
N ASP A 34 -0.32 -4.19 9.01
CA ASP A 34 0.39 -4.64 10.21
C ASP A 34 -0.42 -4.36 11.49
N ARG A 35 -0.98 -3.15 11.61
CA ARG A 35 -1.87 -2.80 12.72
C ARG A 35 -3.11 -3.67 12.78
N LYS A 36 -3.79 -3.89 11.65
CA LYS A 36 -5.00 -4.73 11.60
C LYS A 36 -4.74 -6.16 12.05
N ILE A 37 -3.59 -6.73 11.67
CA ILE A 37 -3.20 -8.08 12.08
C ILE A 37 -2.88 -8.09 13.58
N SER A 38 -2.11 -7.12 14.08
CA SER A 38 -1.78 -7.03 15.51
C SER A 38 -3.02 -6.84 16.38
N ASP A 39 -3.98 -6.00 15.96
CA ASP A 39 -5.26 -5.82 16.65
C ASP A 39 -6.07 -7.12 16.68
N ALA A 40 -6.09 -7.86 15.55
CA ALA A 40 -6.76 -9.17 15.47
C ALA A 40 -6.12 -10.22 16.39
N GLU A 41 -4.79 -10.24 16.50
CA GLU A 41 -4.07 -11.11 17.45
C GLU A 41 -4.45 -10.81 18.90
N VAL A 42 -4.49 -9.52 19.28
CA VAL A 42 -4.91 -9.10 20.63
C VAL A 42 -6.36 -9.51 20.92
N LEU A 43 -7.27 -9.34 19.94
CA LEU A 43 -8.68 -9.76 20.09
C LEU A 43 -8.82 -11.28 20.25
N LEU A 44 -8.00 -12.08 19.55
CA LEU A 44 -7.95 -13.53 19.72
C LEU A 44 -7.49 -13.91 21.13
N GLU A 45 -6.46 -13.26 21.65
CA GLU A 45 -5.96 -13.50 23.01
C GLU A 45 -6.98 -13.15 24.10
N LEU A 46 -7.83 -12.15 23.85
CA LEU A 46 -8.93 -11.76 24.74
C LEU A 46 -10.14 -12.72 24.67
N GLY A 47 -10.15 -13.67 23.73
CA GLY A 47 -11.24 -14.63 23.54
C GLY A 47 -12.51 -13.99 22.98
N GLU A 48 -12.39 -12.84 22.31
CA GLU A 48 -13.51 -12.12 21.70
C GLU A 48 -13.93 -12.71 20.34
N ALA A 49 -15.00 -12.16 19.77
CA ALA A 49 -15.79 -12.72 18.67
C ALA A 49 -14.97 -13.19 17.46
N ALA A 50 -14.66 -14.49 17.41
CA ALA A 50 -13.91 -15.14 16.34
C ALA A 50 -14.42 -14.83 14.91
N GLY A 51 -15.74 -14.69 14.75
CA GLY A 51 -16.34 -14.39 13.44
C GLY A 51 -16.21 -12.93 12.97
N GLU A 52 -15.85 -11.99 13.85
CA GLU A 52 -15.51 -10.61 13.48
C GLU A 52 -14.03 -10.51 13.10
N ILE A 53 -13.18 -11.22 13.87
CA ILE A 53 -11.74 -11.35 13.62
C ILE A 53 -11.49 -12.01 12.25
N GLU A 54 -12.19 -13.11 11.93
CA GLU A 54 -12.06 -13.80 10.65
C GLU A 54 -12.40 -12.89 9.46
N ARG A 55 -13.41 -12.04 9.61
CA ARG A 55 -13.80 -11.06 8.58
C ARG A 55 -12.75 -9.98 8.38
N GLU A 56 -12.21 -9.42 9.47
CA GLU A 56 -11.15 -8.41 9.41
C GLU A 56 -9.85 -8.98 8.79
N LEU A 57 -9.46 -10.20 9.16
CA LEU A 57 -8.29 -10.87 8.58
C LEU A 57 -8.47 -11.18 7.10
N THR A 58 -9.66 -11.64 6.69
CA THR A 58 -9.96 -11.89 5.27
C THR A 58 -9.90 -10.59 4.46
N ALA A 59 -10.39 -9.48 5.02
CA ALA A 59 -10.31 -8.17 4.38
C ALA A 59 -8.86 -7.68 4.27
N ALA A 60 -8.05 -7.90 5.31
CA ALA A 60 -6.62 -7.60 5.30
C ALA A 60 -5.87 -8.41 4.23
N GLU A 61 -6.17 -9.70 4.10
CA GLU A 61 -5.61 -10.58 3.06
C GLU A 61 -5.95 -10.09 1.65
N GLN A 62 -7.22 -9.76 1.39
CA GLN A 62 -7.63 -9.21 0.10
C GLN A 62 -6.92 -7.90 -0.23
N ARG A 63 -6.77 -7.03 0.77
CA ARG A 63 -6.06 -5.74 0.60
C ARG A 63 -4.57 -5.96 0.35
N PHE A 64 -3.95 -6.93 1.01
CA PHE A 64 -2.55 -7.30 0.78
C PHE A 64 -2.33 -7.84 -0.63
N ASN A 65 -3.19 -8.75 -1.10
CA ASN A 65 -3.12 -9.29 -2.48
C ASN A 65 -3.24 -8.19 -3.53
N GLN A 66 -4.15 -7.22 -3.32
CA GLN A 66 -4.28 -6.06 -4.19
C GLN A 66 -3.01 -5.19 -4.16
N PHE A 67 -2.42 -4.98 -2.98
CA PHE A 67 -1.19 -4.23 -2.83
C PHE A 67 0.02 -4.92 -3.50
N GLU A 68 0.12 -6.24 -3.43
CA GLU A 68 1.14 -7.00 -4.16
C GLU A 68 0.98 -6.84 -5.67
N LEU A 69 -0.26 -6.91 -6.17
CA LEU A 69 -0.55 -6.70 -7.58
C LEU A 69 -0.17 -5.29 -8.03
N GLU A 70 -0.49 -4.25 -7.24
CA GLU A 70 -0.11 -2.85 -7.51
C GLU A 70 1.41 -2.61 -7.48
N ASN A 71 2.16 -3.41 -6.71
CA ASN A 71 3.63 -3.33 -6.72
C ASN A 71 4.26 -4.11 -7.86
N LEU A 72 3.65 -5.23 -8.25
CA LEU A 72 4.10 -6.05 -9.36
C LEU A 72 3.80 -5.39 -10.70
N LEU A 73 2.63 -4.75 -10.82
CA LEU A 73 2.14 -4.08 -12.02
C LEU A 73 2.43 -2.58 -11.98
N ASN A 74 3.71 -2.22 -11.98
CA ASN A 74 4.16 -0.83 -11.91
C ASN A 74 5.00 -0.38 -13.12
N GLU A 75 5.04 -1.16 -14.19
CA GLU A 75 5.71 -0.85 -15.45
C GLU A 75 4.75 -0.17 -16.45
N PRO A 76 5.28 0.62 -17.42
CA PRO A 76 4.46 1.44 -18.33
C PRO A 76 3.47 0.67 -19.21
N HIS A 77 3.61 -0.65 -19.32
CA HIS A 77 2.83 -1.50 -20.23
C HIS A 77 1.98 -2.54 -19.49
N ASP A 78 1.96 -2.52 -18.16
CA ASP A 78 1.23 -3.53 -17.37
C ASP A 78 -0.29 -3.44 -17.52
N ASP A 79 -0.81 -2.28 -17.91
CA ASP A 79 -2.23 -2.08 -18.24
C ASP A 79 -2.62 -2.63 -19.62
N ALA A 80 -1.65 -3.00 -20.46
CA ALA A 80 -1.90 -3.44 -21.83
C ALA A 80 -2.20 -4.94 -21.91
N ASN A 81 -3.14 -5.33 -22.78
CA ASN A 81 -3.43 -6.73 -23.04
C ASN A 81 -2.19 -7.44 -23.62
N ALA A 82 -1.81 -8.58 -23.03
CA ALA A 82 -0.75 -9.42 -23.56
C ALA A 82 -1.15 -10.04 -24.91
N ILE A 83 -0.23 -10.01 -25.88
CA ILE A 83 -0.36 -10.77 -27.14
C ILE A 83 0.33 -12.12 -26.91
N PHE A 84 -0.42 -13.21 -27.01
CA PHE A 84 0.07 -14.57 -26.82
C PHE A 84 -0.13 -15.40 -28.10
N SER A 85 0.90 -16.11 -28.55
CA SER A 85 0.90 -16.98 -29.74
C SER A 85 1.34 -18.39 -29.43
#